data_AF-A0A9E1J686-F1
#
_entry.id   AF-A0A9E1J686-F1
#
_cell.length_a   1.000
_cell.length_b   1.000
_cell.length_c   1.000
_cell.angle_alpha   90.00
_cell.angle_beta   90.00
_cell.angle_gamma   90.00
#
_symmetry.space_group_name_H-M   'P 1'
#
loop_
_entity.id
_entity.type
_entity.pdbx_description
1 polymer ?
#
loop_
_entity_poly.entity_id
_entity_poly.type
_entity_poly.pdbx_seq_one_letter_code
_entity_poly.pdbx_strand_id
1 'polypeptide(L)'
;MALISFTEHPASVGEGYGEHFVTASGFGLTMLLAGLACLLHAVFPFMFGRTGSNAITGLYRRMVTHRVAGTAPLPGADLSLDR
;
A
#
# COMPACT_ATOMS: atom_id res chain seq x y z
N MET A 1 8.88 23.02 -8.35
CA MET A 1 7.50 22.86 -7.85
C MET A 1 6.80 21.89 -8.78
N ALA A 2 6.85 20.59 -8.48
CA ALA A 2 6.31 19.56 -9.37
C ALA A 2 4.80 19.78 -9.52
N LEU A 3 4.35 20.00 -10.76
CA LEU A 3 2.94 20.16 -11.07
C LEU A 3 2.26 18.82 -10.76
N ILE A 4 1.40 18.82 -9.75
CA ILE A 4 0.54 17.67 -9.42
C ILE A 4 -0.53 17.59 -10.52
N SER A 5 -0.14 17.10 -11.69
CA SER A 5 -1.08 16.88 -12.78
C SER A 5 -1.73 15.52 -12.58
N PHE A 6 -3.05 15.55 -12.35
CA PHE A 6 -3.90 14.37 -12.24
C PHE A 6 -3.82 13.45 -13.47
N THR A 7 -3.28 13.92 -14.58
CA THR A 7 -3.13 13.14 -15.82
C THR A 7 -1.68 12.78 -16.13
N GLU A 8 -0.69 13.57 -15.72
CA GLU A 8 0.73 13.23 -15.98
C GLU A 8 1.22 12.10 -15.06
N HIS A 9 0.77 12.04 -13.80
CA HIS A 9 1.19 10.97 -12.89
C HIS A 9 0.67 9.58 -13.32
N PRO A 10 -0.62 9.38 -13.63
CA PRO A 10 -1.11 8.10 -14.18
C PRO A 10 -0.45 7.75 -15.51
N ALA A 11 -0.27 8.74 -16.41
CA ALA A 11 0.39 8.52 -17.69
C ALA A 11 1.86 8.09 -17.53
N SER A 12 2.55 8.55 -16.47
CA SER A 12 3.94 8.14 -16.17
C SER A 12 4.08 6.66 -15.75
N VAL A 13 2.99 6.04 -15.28
CA VAL A 13 2.93 4.62 -14.94
C VAL A 13 2.13 3.80 -15.96
N GLY A 14 1.72 4.41 -17.07
CA GLY A 14 0.98 3.75 -18.14
C GLY A 14 -0.50 3.48 -17.82
N GLU A 15 -1.06 4.09 -16.77
CA GLU A 15 -2.45 3.91 -16.34
C GLU A 15 -3.31 5.13 -16.74
N GLY A 16 -4.59 4.90 -17.03
CA GLY A 16 -5.56 6.00 -17.11
C GLY A 16 -5.87 6.58 -15.72
N TYR A 17 -6.29 7.85 -15.63
CA TYR A 17 -6.64 8.47 -14.34
C TYR A 17 -7.66 7.67 -13.53
N GLY A 18 -8.70 7.14 -14.18
CA GLY A 18 -9.72 6.32 -13.51
C GLY A 18 -9.17 5.00 -12.96
N GLU A 19 -8.27 4.35 -13.70
CA GLU A 19 -7.63 3.09 -13.28
C GLU A 19 -6.68 3.33 -12.10
N HIS A 20 -5.87 4.39 -12.19
CA HIS A 20 -4.98 4.80 -11.11
C HIS A 20 -5.74 5.22 -9.85
N PHE A 21 -6.83 5.99 -10.02
CA PHE A 21 -7.67 6.44 -8.90
C PHE A 21 -8.33 5.27 -8.17
N VAL A 22 -8.90 4.29 -8.90
CA VAL A 22 -9.52 3.11 -8.30
C VAL A 22 -8.48 2.26 -7.58
N THR A 23 -7.31 2.03 -8.19
CA THR A 23 -6.23 1.26 -7.58
C THR A 23 -5.70 1.95 -6.32
N ALA A 24 -5.35 3.23 -6.41
CA ALA A 24 -4.84 4.00 -5.28
C ALA A 24 -5.86 4.10 -4.13
N SER A 25 -7.14 4.35 -4.47
CA SER A 25 -8.23 4.38 -3.48
C SER A 25 -8.42 3.03 -2.79
N GLY A 26 -8.34 1.92 -3.54
CA GLY A 26 -8.45 0.57 -2.98
C GLY A 26 -7.32 0.23 -2.01
N PHE A 27 -6.08 0.65 -2.31
CA PHE A 27 -4.95 0.54 -1.39
C PHE A 27 -5.19 1.38 -0.12
N GLY A 28 -5.54 2.65 -0.30
CA GLY A 28 -5.78 3.59 0.81
C GLY A 28 -6.89 3.14 1.76
N LEU A 29 -8.05 2.74 1.23
CA LEU A 29 -9.17 2.22 2.04
C LEU A 29 -8.77 0.98 2.82
N THR A 30 -8.05 0.05 2.19
CA THR A 30 -7.59 -1.17 2.86
C THR A 30 -6.65 -0.84 4.02
N MET A 31 -5.73 0.12 3.85
CA MET A 31 -4.84 0.59 4.91
C MET A 31 -5.60 1.27 6.05
N LEU A 32 -6.59 2.12 5.75
CA LEU A 32 -7.42 2.78 6.76
C LEU A 32 -8.20 1.77 7.61
N LEU A 33 -8.87 0.81 6.96
CA LEU A 33 -9.64 -0.22 7.66
C LEU A 33 -8.74 -1.15 8.48
N ALA A 34 -7.58 -1.52 7.95
CA ALA A 34 -6.58 -2.30 8.67
C ALA A 34 -6.04 -1.54 9.89
N GLY A 35 -5.75 -0.24 9.75
CA GLY A 35 -5.35 0.63 10.84
C GLY A 35 -6.41 0.72 11.93
N LEU A 36 -7.67 0.94 11.55
CA LEU A 36 -8.80 0.95 12.49
C LEU A 36 -8.94 -0.40 13.21
N ALA A 37 -8.81 -1.51 12.48
CA ALA A 37 -8.85 -2.84 13.07
C ALA A 37 -7.71 -3.07 14.09
N CYS A 38 -6.50 -2.58 13.81
CA CYS A 38 -5.39 -2.60 14.76
C CYS A 38 -5.66 -1.74 16.01
N LEU A 39 -6.27 -0.56 15.86
CA LEU A 39 -6.66 0.29 16.99
C LEU A 39 -7.71 -0.40 17.86
N LEU A 40 -8.72 -1.01 17.25
CA LEU A 40 -9.72 -1.81 17.97
C LEU A 40 -9.09 -3.02 18.64
N HIS A 41 -8.13 -3.69 18.01
CA HIS A 41 -7.38 -4.79 18.61
C HIS A 41 -6.55 -4.34 19.82
N ALA A 42 -5.96 -3.14 19.77
CA ALA A 42 -5.20 -2.59 20.89
C ALA A 42 -6.09 -2.34 22.13
N VAL A 43 -7.36 -1.97 21.93
CA VAL A 43 -8.34 -1.82 23.02
C VAL A 43 -8.95 -3.16 23.43
N PHE A 44 -9.25 -4.02 22.45
CA PHE A 44 -9.88 -5.32 22.62
C PHE A 44 -9.01 -6.42 21.99
N PRO A 45 -8.06 -7.02 22.74
CA PRO A 45 -7.05 -7.92 22.19
C PRO A 45 -7.60 -9.23 21.59
N PHE A 46 -8.87 -9.53 21.79
CA PHE A 46 -9.55 -10.67 21.17
C PHE A 46 -10.19 -10.34 19.80
N MET A 47 -10.34 -9.06 19.45
CA MET A 47 -10.91 -8.63 18.16
C MET A 47 -9.82 -8.43 17.12
N PHE A 48 -10.04 -8.86 15.87
CA PHE A 48 -9.19 -8.53 14.71
C PHE A 48 -7.70 -8.92 14.77
N GLY A 49 -7.31 -9.93 15.56
CA GLY A 49 -5.90 -10.28 15.80
C GLY A 49 -5.06 -10.68 14.57
N ARG A 50 -5.66 -10.92 13.40
CA ARG A 50 -4.93 -11.15 12.13
C ARG A 50 -5.30 -10.16 11.02
N THR A 51 -6.25 -9.24 11.26
CA THR A 51 -6.79 -8.37 10.21
C THR A 51 -5.72 -7.42 9.68
N GLY A 52 -4.94 -6.81 10.58
CA GLY A 52 -3.84 -5.92 10.20
C GLY A 52 -2.78 -6.63 9.36
N SER A 53 -2.25 -7.75 9.86
CA SER A 53 -1.21 -8.52 9.15
C SER A 53 -1.70 -9.03 7.80
N ASN A 54 -2.91 -9.60 7.73
CA ASN A 54 -3.49 -10.10 6.47
C ASN A 54 -3.67 -8.98 5.45
N ALA A 55 -4.11 -7.79 5.88
CA ALA A 55 -4.26 -6.64 5.00
C ALA A 55 -2.92 -6.17 4.44
N ILE A 56 -1.89 -6.05 5.29
CA ILE A 56 -0.54 -5.68 4.83
C ILE A 56 0.03 -6.73 3.88
N THR A 57 -0.07 -8.02 4.19
CA THR A 57 0.39 -9.10 3.30
C THR A 57 -0.32 -9.06 1.95
N GLY A 58 -1.64 -8.82 1.94
CA GLY A 58 -2.43 -8.68 0.72
C GLY A 58 -2.02 -7.46 -0.13
N LEU A 59 -1.83 -6.31 0.51
CA LEU A 59 -1.36 -5.08 -0.15
C LEU A 59 0.07 -5.24 -0.67
N TYR A 60 0.96 -5.84 0.11
CA TYR A 60 2.32 -6.16 -0.31
C TYR A 60 2.33 -7.07 -1.53
N ARG A 61 1.52 -8.13 -1.53
CA ARG A 61 1.39 -9.03 -2.68
C ARG A 61 0.92 -8.27 -3.91
N ARG A 62 -0.13 -7.45 -3.81
CA ARG A 62 -0.61 -6.62 -4.92
C ARG A 62 0.48 -5.66 -5.43
N MET A 63 1.22 -5.05 -4.50
CA MET A 63 2.31 -4.15 -4.86
C MET A 63 3.42 -4.91 -5.61
N VAL A 64 3.79 -6.12 -5.18
CA VAL A 64 4.81 -6.94 -5.85
C VAL A 64 4.35 -7.43 -7.22
N THR A 65 3.10 -7.88 -7.35
CA THR A 65 2.58 -8.45 -8.62
C THR A 65 2.35 -7.41 -9.70
N HIS A 66 2.07 -6.15 -9.32
CA HIS A 66 1.85 -5.05 -10.27
C HIS A 66 3.13 -4.22 -10.54
N ARG A 67 4.29 -4.61 -9.99
CA ARG A 67 5.57 -4.00 -10.37
C ARG A 67 5.96 -4.48 -11.76
N VAL A 68 6.03 -3.55 -12.71
CA VAL A 68 6.82 -3.76 -13.93
C VAL A 68 8.24 -4.13 -13.47
N ALA A 69 8.77 -5.25 -13.97
CA ALA A 69 10.06 -5.79 -13.59
C ALA A 69 11.19 -4.79 -13.93
N GLY A 70 11.44 -3.84 -13.04
CA GLY A 70 12.38 -2.75 -13.22
C GLY A 70 12.95 -2.30 -11.88
N THR A 71 13.98 -3.02 -11.43
CA THR A 71 15.17 -2.46 -10.78
C THR A 71 14.97 -1.42 -9.67
N ALA A 72 14.05 -1.65 -8.72
CA ALA A 72 14.05 -0.91 -7.46
C ALA A 72 14.35 -1.88 -6.31
N PRO A 73 15.37 -1.61 -5.45
CA PRO A 73 15.64 -2.39 -4.26
C PRO A 73 14.38 -2.55 -3.40
N LEU A 74 14.22 -3.70 -2.74
CA LEU A 74 13.10 -3.94 -1.82
C LEU A 74 13.06 -2.80 -0.78
N PRO A 75 11.93 -2.09 -0.61
CA PRO A 75 11.80 -1.08 0.44
C PRO A 75 12.07 -1.73 1.80
N GLY A 76 13.11 -1.27 2.50
CA GLY A 76 13.57 -1.83 3.77
C GLY A 76 14.74 -2.81 3.69
N ALA A 77 15.34 -3.04 2.52
CA ALA A 77 16.65 -3.69 2.43
C ALA A 77 17.76 -2.85 3.10
N ASP A 78 17.54 -1.55 3.26
CA ASP A 78 18.38 -0.59 4.00
C ASP A 78 17.98 -0.45 5.48
N LEU A 79 16.81 -0.98 5.88
CA LEU A 79 16.32 -1.01 7.27
C LEU A 79 16.71 -2.30 7.99
N SER A 80 17.69 -3.05 7.49
CA SER A 80 18.46 -3.98 8.33
C SER A 80 19.11 -3.13 9.42
N LEU A 81 18.39 -2.94 10.52
CA LEU A 81 18.92 -2.47 11.78
C LEU A 81 20.03 -3.44 12.16
N ASP A 82 21.23 -3.07 11.72
CA ASP A 82 22.49 -3.29 12.37
C ASP A 82 22.29 -3.28 13.89
N ARG A 83 22.09 -4.50 14.41
CA ARG A 83 22.26 -4.86 15.81
C ARG A 83 23.41 -5.84 15.90
#